data_AF-A0A2H9NB45-F1
#
_entry.id   AF-A0A2H9NB45-F1
#
_cell.length_a   1.000
_cell.length_b   1.000
_cell.length_c   1.000
_cell.angle_alpha   90.00
_cell.angle_beta   90.00
_cell.angle_gamma   90.00
#
_symmetry.space_group_name_H-M   'P 1'
#
loop_
_entity.id
_entity.type
_entity.pdbx_description
1 polymer ?
#
loop_
_entity_poly.entity_id
_entity_poly.type
_entity_poly.pdbx_seq_one_letter_code
_entity_poly.pdbx_strand_id
1 'polypeptide(L)'
;MVKELNSEIINKRFIERSVCNGRKGRPRVHEGFITFDEFSRITHFYQGIVRDEIVSIEEEDYAGFLYDINVDNEEHNFVADSFIVSNCGIRVMKTNLEADEVMPRMKELINELFSKVPSGLGSKGALNLKRDELKELMEKGMDYMLNKGLAVKNDLLNCEDNGRLKEASPDKVSDKALGRGMSQVGSLGSGNHFIDIHRVDKIFDKGEARKHGLFNNQVLVMIHCGSRGLGHQIASDYLRTIEKKYPAIMKSLPDRDLAYAPAGSDLADDYFKAMSAAANYAWCNRQLIMHNVRKVFEKFFDNSGKSLGLELFYDVCHNIAKIEKHDGVECYVHRKGAT
;
A
#
# COMPACT_ATOMS: atom_id res chain seq x y z
N MET A 1 11.71 -23.81 -17.80
CA MET A 1 10.64 -23.23 -18.65
C MET A 1 10.59 -23.77 -20.08
N VAL A 2 11.49 -23.42 -21.02
CA VAL A 2 11.34 -23.83 -22.45
C VAL A 2 11.38 -25.35 -22.65
N LYS A 3 12.21 -26.09 -21.89
CA LYS A 3 12.24 -27.56 -21.93
C LYS A 3 11.00 -28.21 -21.32
N GLU A 4 10.43 -27.62 -20.27
CA GLU A 4 9.26 -28.16 -19.54
C GLU A 4 7.95 -27.92 -20.29
N LEU A 5 7.85 -26.79 -20.99
CA LEU A 5 6.67 -26.42 -21.78
C LEU A 5 6.71 -26.98 -23.21
N ASN A 6 7.83 -27.58 -23.64
CA ASN A 6 7.98 -28.15 -24.97
C ASN A 6 7.25 -29.49 -25.04
N SER A 7 6.19 -29.54 -25.84
CA SER A 7 5.36 -30.72 -26.09
C SER A 7 5.10 -30.91 -27.57
N GLU A 8 4.40 -31.98 -27.94
CA GLU A 8 3.95 -32.21 -29.32
C GLU A 8 3.04 -31.07 -29.84
N ILE A 9 2.30 -30.42 -28.93
CA ILE A 9 1.34 -29.35 -29.25
C ILE A 9 2.02 -27.96 -29.18
N ILE A 10 3.04 -27.80 -28.32
CA ILE A 10 3.75 -26.54 -28.11
C ILE A 10 5.25 -26.76 -28.34
N ASN A 11 5.74 -26.44 -29.55
CA ASN A 11 7.16 -26.62 -29.84
C ASN A 11 8.05 -25.48 -29.30
N LYS A 12 9.33 -25.78 -29.08
CA LYS A 12 10.37 -24.86 -28.61
C LYS A 12 10.37 -23.51 -29.34
N ARG A 13 10.26 -23.51 -30.67
CA ARG A 13 10.29 -22.29 -31.49
C ARG A 13 9.08 -21.39 -31.26
N PHE A 14 7.94 -21.97 -30.92
CA PHE A 14 6.74 -21.24 -30.53
C PHE A 14 6.96 -20.53 -29.18
N ILE A 15 7.50 -21.23 -28.19
CA ILE A 15 7.74 -20.71 -26.83
C ILE A 15 8.73 -19.54 -26.90
N GLU A 16 9.87 -19.73 -27.57
CA GLU A 16 10.90 -18.70 -27.70
C GLU A 16 10.36 -17.42 -28.37
N ARG A 17 9.48 -17.55 -29.37
CA ARG A 17 8.94 -16.40 -30.10
C ARG A 17 7.78 -15.72 -29.38
N SER A 18 6.92 -16.49 -28.73
CA SER A 18 5.69 -15.98 -28.12
C SER A 18 5.92 -15.48 -26.70
N VAL A 19 6.76 -16.15 -25.91
CA VAL A 19 6.99 -15.86 -24.49
C VAL A 19 8.26 -15.03 -24.31
N CYS A 20 9.37 -15.41 -24.96
CA CYS A 20 10.66 -14.80 -24.67
C CYS A 20 10.97 -13.54 -25.51
N ASN A 21 10.46 -13.43 -26.74
CA ASN A 21 10.90 -12.42 -27.71
C ASN A 21 9.81 -11.40 -28.14
N GLY A 22 8.67 -11.34 -27.45
CA GLY A 22 7.62 -10.33 -27.69
C GLY A 22 7.05 -10.36 -29.12
N ARG A 23 6.08 -11.25 -29.37
CA ARG A 23 5.54 -11.48 -30.72
C ARG A 23 4.62 -10.33 -31.20
N LYS A 24 4.86 -9.79 -32.40
CA LYS A 24 4.05 -8.73 -33.02
C LYS A 24 2.87 -9.20 -33.90
N GLY A 25 2.50 -10.48 -33.84
CA GLY A 25 1.42 -11.03 -34.67
C GLY A 25 0.79 -12.28 -34.09
N ARG A 26 -0.38 -12.67 -34.62
CA ARG A 26 -1.14 -13.81 -34.09
C ARG A 26 -0.30 -15.10 -34.18
N PRO A 27 -0.18 -15.85 -33.07
CA PRO A 27 0.52 -17.13 -33.09
C PRO A 27 -0.19 -18.12 -34.02
N ARG A 28 0.58 -18.81 -34.86
CA ARG A 28 0.11 -20.06 -35.49
C ARG A 28 0.31 -21.16 -34.46
N VAL A 29 -0.79 -21.72 -33.98
CA VAL A 29 -0.84 -22.80 -33.00
C VAL A 29 -1.11 -24.12 -33.71
N HIS A 30 -0.77 -25.23 -33.06
CA HIS A 30 -1.11 -26.57 -33.52
C HIS A 30 -2.64 -26.73 -33.60
N GLU A 31 -3.17 -27.55 -34.51
CA GLU A 31 -4.63 -27.74 -34.66
C GLU A 31 -5.30 -28.31 -33.40
N GLY A 32 -4.55 -29.08 -32.61
CA GLY A 32 -5.00 -29.58 -31.30
C GLY A 32 -4.91 -28.56 -30.16
N PHE A 33 -4.61 -27.29 -30.42
CA PHE A 33 -4.55 -26.26 -29.39
C PHE A 33 -5.96 -25.74 -29.09
N ILE A 34 -6.45 -26.01 -27.88
CA ILE A 34 -7.77 -25.57 -27.44
C ILE A 34 -7.91 -24.05 -27.50
N THR A 35 -9.10 -23.59 -27.85
CA THR A 35 -9.42 -22.15 -27.84
C THR A 35 -9.46 -21.62 -26.41
N PHE A 36 -9.34 -20.31 -26.24
CA PHE A 36 -9.47 -19.69 -24.92
C PHE A 36 -10.85 -19.95 -24.29
N ASP A 37 -11.90 -19.99 -25.10
CA ASP A 37 -13.26 -20.30 -24.63
C ASP A 37 -13.40 -21.76 -24.18
N GLU A 38 -12.71 -22.70 -24.82
CA GLU A 38 -12.65 -24.09 -24.36
C GLU A 38 -11.79 -24.22 -23.10
N PHE A 39 -10.63 -23.57 -23.07
CA PHE A 39 -9.73 -23.54 -21.91
C PHE A 39 -10.42 -22.99 -20.65
N SER A 40 -11.16 -21.89 -20.78
CA SER A 40 -11.89 -21.26 -19.66
C SER A 40 -13.06 -22.09 -19.13
N ARG A 41 -13.58 -23.04 -19.92
CA ARG A 41 -14.63 -23.98 -19.48
C ARG A 41 -14.09 -25.19 -18.74
N ILE A 42 -12.86 -25.62 -19.07
CA ILE A 42 -12.23 -26.81 -18.47
C ILE A 42 -11.28 -26.46 -17.31
N THR A 43 -11.10 -25.16 -17.02
CA THR A 43 -10.31 -24.66 -15.89
C THR A 43 -11.18 -23.78 -15.01
N HIS A 44 -10.83 -23.61 -13.72
CA HIS A 44 -11.54 -22.69 -12.83
C HIS A 44 -11.10 -21.24 -13.06
N PHE A 45 -11.30 -20.74 -14.28
CA PHE A 45 -10.92 -19.39 -14.68
C PHE A 45 -11.92 -18.36 -14.15
N TYR A 46 -11.46 -17.44 -13.30
CA TYR A 46 -12.26 -16.35 -12.76
C TYR A 46 -11.47 -15.04 -12.81
N GLN A 47 -12.02 -14.03 -13.50
CA GLN A 47 -11.46 -12.67 -13.59
C GLN A 47 -9.98 -12.60 -14.02
N GLY A 48 -9.56 -13.41 -15.00
CA GLY A 48 -8.17 -13.36 -15.48
C GLY A 48 -7.23 -14.34 -14.77
N ILE A 49 -7.72 -15.10 -13.79
CA ILE A 49 -6.92 -15.99 -12.95
C ILE A 49 -7.45 -17.42 -13.10
N VAL A 50 -6.56 -18.38 -13.35
CA VAL A 50 -6.86 -19.81 -13.25
C VAL A 50 -6.72 -20.21 -11.78
N ARG A 51 -7.81 -20.65 -11.16
CA ARG A 51 -7.78 -21.24 -9.81
C ARG A 51 -7.47 -22.73 -9.93
N ASP A 52 -6.66 -23.22 -9.00
CA ASP A 52 -6.34 -24.63 -8.87
C ASP A 52 -6.55 -25.05 -7.41
N GLU A 53 -6.77 -26.35 -7.16
CA GLU A 53 -7.01 -26.88 -5.82
C GLU A 53 -5.72 -27.42 -5.19
N ILE A 54 -5.52 -27.15 -3.91
CA ILE A 54 -4.39 -27.71 -3.17
C ILE A 54 -4.65 -29.21 -2.98
N VAL A 55 -3.85 -30.04 -3.66
CA VAL A 55 -4.01 -31.51 -3.66
C VAL A 55 -3.52 -32.15 -2.36
N SER A 56 -2.48 -31.61 -1.75
CA SER A 56 -2.00 -32.04 -0.42
C SER A 56 -1.17 -30.94 0.25
N ILE A 57 -1.06 -31.04 1.57
CA ILE A 57 -0.14 -30.25 2.40
C ILE A 57 0.56 -31.24 3.31
N GLU A 58 1.89 -31.24 3.32
CA GLU A 58 2.71 -32.12 4.15
C GLU A 58 3.69 -31.28 4.97
N GLU A 59 3.93 -31.71 6.21
CA GLU A 59 4.84 -31.06 7.15
C GLU A 59 6.21 -31.76 7.04
N GLU A 60 7.23 -31.01 6.62
CA GLU A 60 8.57 -31.54 6.34
C GLU A 60 9.56 -30.99 7.38
N ASP A 61 10.37 -31.87 7.97
CA ASP A 61 11.39 -31.50 8.97
C ASP A 61 12.61 -30.93 8.23
N TYR A 62 12.44 -29.72 7.69
CA TYR A 62 13.33 -29.09 6.73
C TYR A 62 14.34 -28.18 7.43
N ALA A 63 15.58 -28.67 7.57
CA ALA A 63 16.73 -27.90 8.06
C ALA A 63 17.52 -27.26 6.90
N GLY A 64 16.82 -26.53 6.03
CA GLY A 64 17.38 -25.77 4.90
C GLY A 64 16.69 -24.40 4.78
N PHE A 65 17.04 -23.62 3.75
CA PHE A 65 16.42 -22.31 3.50
C PHE A 65 15.10 -22.48 2.72
N LEU A 66 13.98 -22.05 3.31
CA LEU A 66 12.67 -22.06 2.64
C LEU A 66 12.67 -21.04 1.50
N TYR A 67 12.19 -21.44 0.33
CA TYR A 67 11.86 -20.48 -0.73
C TYR A 67 10.55 -19.78 -0.36
N ASP A 68 10.66 -18.57 0.19
CA ASP A 68 9.62 -17.57 -0.03
C ASP A 68 9.62 -17.22 -1.52
N ILE A 69 8.44 -17.07 -2.11
CA ILE A 69 8.26 -16.47 -3.43
C ILE A 69 8.63 -14.96 -3.39
N ASN A 70 8.97 -14.45 -2.20
CA ASN A 70 9.64 -13.18 -1.92
C ASN A 70 11.15 -13.33 -1.53
N VAL A 71 11.76 -14.42 -2.02
CA VAL A 71 13.16 -14.61 -2.45
C VAL A 71 14.30 -14.19 -1.51
N ASP A 72 15.21 -15.14 -1.28
CA ASP A 72 16.55 -14.90 -0.73
C ASP A 72 17.61 -15.21 -1.80
N ASN A 73 18.12 -14.14 -2.44
CA ASN A 73 19.27 -14.13 -3.34
C ASN A 73 20.07 -12.88 -2.99
N GLU A 74 21.40 -12.92 -3.07
CA GLU A 74 22.25 -11.74 -2.86
C GLU A 74 21.95 -10.59 -3.86
N GLU A 75 21.31 -10.91 -5.00
CA GLU A 75 20.75 -9.95 -5.96
C GLU A 75 19.26 -9.67 -5.74
N HIS A 76 18.60 -10.27 -4.75
CA HIS A 76 17.22 -9.98 -4.38
C HIS A 76 17.09 -8.70 -3.57
N ASN A 77 17.53 -7.62 -4.20
CA ASN A 77 17.01 -6.32 -3.89
C ASN A 77 15.64 -6.27 -4.56
N PHE A 78 14.55 -6.21 -3.78
CA PHE A 78 13.30 -5.68 -4.33
C PHE A 78 13.49 -4.18 -4.56
N VAL A 79 14.44 -3.78 -5.42
CA VAL A 79 14.37 -2.48 -6.06
C VAL A 79 13.15 -2.62 -6.95
N ALA A 80 12.01 -2.12 -6.48
CA ALA A 80 11.01 -1.69 -7.42
C ALA A 80 11.69 -0.62 -8.29
N ASP A 81 12.25 -1.06 -9.41
CA ASP A 81 12.85 -0.25 -10.47
C ASP A 81 11.79 0.59 -11.18
N SER A 82 10.54 0.60 -10.70
CA SER A 82 9.50 1.54 -11.06
C SER A 82 9.24 2.56 -9.97
N PHE A 83 9.03 3.80 -10.39
CA PHE A 83 8.65 4.95 -9.57
C PHE A 83 7.58 4.63 -8.52
N ILE A 84 7.89 4.93 -7.26
CA ILE A 84 7.03 4.61 -6.12
C ILE A 84 5.86 5.61 -6.05
N VAL A 85 4.64 5.07 -5.97
CA VAL A 85 3.45 5.86 -5.59
C VAL A 85 3.48 6.01 -4.08
N SER A 86 3.74 7.22 -3.61
CA SER A 86 4.13 7.49 -2.23
C SER A 86 3.07 7.06 -1.21
N ASN A 87 3.46 6.18 -0.31
CA ASN A 87 2.80 5.77 0.93
C ASN A 87 1.31 5.41 0.80
N CYS A 88 1.01 4.37 0.04
CA CYS A 88 -0.15 3.55 0.39
C CYS A 88 0.24 2.65 1.58
N GLY A 89 -0.67 2.44 2.51
CA GLY A 89 -0.38 1.72 3.75
C GLY A 89 -1.62 1.32 4.52
N ILE A 90 -1.40 0.54 5.56
CA ILE A 90 -2.42 0.00 6.45
C ILE A 90 -2.26 0.60 7.83
N ARG A 91 -3.37 1.01 8.42
CA ARG A 91 -3.48 1.41 9.81
C ARG A 91 -4.49 0.52 10.52
N VAL A 92 -4.13 -0.02 11.68
CA VAL A 92 -5.02 -0.84 12.50
C VAL A 92 -5.29 -0.14 13.81
N MET A 93 -6.56 0.11 14.12
CA MET A 93 -7.03 0.61 15.41
C MET A 93 -7.62 -0.56 16.21
N LYS A 94 -7.19 -0.72 17.46
CA LYS A 94 -7.81 -1.65 18.41
C LYS A 94 -8.99 -1.01 19.12
N THR A 95 -9.84 -1.85 19.68
CA THR A 95 -10.89 -1.45 20.61
C THR A 95 -10.94 -2.43 21.78
N ASN A 96 -11.63 -2.06 22.86
CA ASN A 96 -12.01 -2.97 23.95
C ASN A 96 -13.40 -3.59 23.73
N LEU A 97 -13.94 -3.48 22.51
CA LEU A 97 -15.24 -4.05 22.14
C LEU A 97 -15.04 -5.48 21.64
N GLU A 98 -16.03 -6.32 21.93
CA GLU A 98 -16.19 -7.64 21.38
C GLU A 98 -17.18 -7.62 20.21
N ALA A 99 -17.04 -8.56 19.28
CA ALA A 99 -17.87 -8.59 18.08
C ALA A 99 -19.36 -8.68 18.42
N ASP A 100 -19.73 -9.40 19.47
CA ASP A 100 -21.14 -9.56 19.90
C ASP A 100 -21.78 -8.23 20.35
N GLU A 101 -20.98 -7.24 20.76
CA GLU A 101 -21.45 -5.91 21.12
C GLU A 101 -21.65 -5.02 19.89
N VAL A 102 -20.86 -5.23 18.83
CA VAL A 102 -20.86 -4.39 17.62
C VAL A 102 -21.83 -4.93 16.57
N MET A 103 -21.93 -6.26 16.43
CA MET A 103 -22.75 -6.94 15.43
C MET A 103 -24.22 -6.49 15.40
N PRO A 104 -24.93 -6.31 16.53
CA PRO A 104 -26.31 -5.86 16.52
C PRO A 104 -26.52 -4.48 15.86
N ARG A 105 -25.48 -3.63 15.86
CA ARG A 105 -25.53 -2.26 15.33
C ARG A 105 -24.67 -2.07 14.07
N MET A 106 -24.14 -3.16 13.50
CA MET A 106 -23.17 -3.11 12.40
C MET A 106 -23.66 -2.29 11.21
N LYS A 107 -24.92 -2.46 10.81
CA LYS A 107 -25.50 -1.72 9.67
C LYS A 107 -25.54 -0.21 9.91
N GLU A 108 -25.97 0.21 11.10
CA GLU A 108 -26.01 1.63 11.48
C GLU A 108 -24.59 2.22 11.58
N LEU A 109 -23.66 1.45 12.15
CA LEU A 109 -22.26 1.84 12.29
C LEU A 109 -21.60 2.04 10.93
N ILE A 110 -21.75 1.10 9.99
CA ILE A 110 -21.21 1.21 8.62
C ILE A 110 -21.80 2.42 7.90
N ASN A 111 -23.12 2.65 8.02
CA ASN A 111 -23.76 3.81 7.40
C ASN A 111 -23.21 5.13 7.95
N GLU A 112 -23.00 5.22 9.27
CA GLU A 112 -22.40 6.42 9.86
C GLU A 112 -20.94 6.60 9.41
N LEU A 113 -20.13 5.53 9.40
CA LEU A 113 -18.75 5.58 8.90
C LEU A 113 -18.70 6.07 7.45
N PHE A 114 -19.56 5.54 6.59
CA PHE A 114 -19.66 5.97 5.19
C PHE A 114 -20.04 7.45 5.07
N SER A 115 -20.91 7.95 5.95
CA SER A 115 -21.29 9.37 5.98
C SER A 115 -20.18 10.30 6.47
N LYS A 116 -19.29 9.81 7.34
CA LYS A 116 -18.23 10.61 8.00
C LYS A 116 -16.88 10.51 7.32
N VAL A 117 -16.63 9.46 6.54
CA VAL A 117 -15.39 9.29 5.80
C VAL A 117 -15.66 9.37 4.30
N PRO A 118 -15.29 10.48 3.64
CA PRO A 118 -15.43 10.60 2.20
C PRO A 118 -14.71 9.47 1.46
N SER A 119 -15.42 8.81 0.54
CA SER A 119 -14.92 7.73 -0.30
C SER A 119 -15.35 7.92 -1.76
N GLY A 120 -14.67 7.23 -2.68
CA GLY A 120 -14.95 7.29 -4.12
C GLY A 120 -14.06 8.26 -4.91
N LEU A 121 -14.06 8.08 -6.24
CA LEU A 121 -13.35 8.94 -7.19
C LEU A 121 -13.88 10.38 -7.14
N GLY A 122 -12.99 11.36 -6.95
CA GLY A 122 -13.36 12.77 -6.91
C GLY A 122 -14.04 13.23 -5.61
N SER A 123 -14.15 12.37 -4.60
CA SER A 123 -14.62 12.77 -3.28
C SER A 123 -13.73 13.86 -2.68
N LYS A 124 -14.38 14.86 -2.07
CA LYS A 124 -13.68 15.94 -1.37
C LYS A 124 -13.28 15.47 0.02
N GLY A 125 -12.09 15.85 0.44
CA GLY A 125 -11.53 15.57 1.75
C GLY A 125 -12.34 16.18 2.90
N ALA A 126 -12.14 15.65 4.10
CA ALA A 126 -12.81 16.11 5.31
C ALA A 126 -12.26 17.46 5.83
N LEU A 127 -11.05 17.85 5.45
CA LEU A 127 -10.47 19.16 5.76
C LEU A 127 -10.36 20.03 4.51
N ASN A 128 -10.74 21.29 4.64
CA ASN A 128 -10.52 22.31 3.62
C ASN A 128 -9.26 23.11 3.98
N LEU A 129 -8.08 22.54 3.68
CA LEU A 129 -6.80 23.18 3.98
C LEU A 129 -6.44 24.22 2.94
N LYS A 130 -5.90 25.36 3.39
CA LYS A 130 -5.21 26.30 2.51
C LYS A 130 -3.87 25.71 2.06
N ARG A 131 -3.28 26.31 1.02
CA ARG A 131 -2.02 25.85 0.44
C ARG A 131 -0.88 25.79 1.46
N ASP A 132 -0.76 26.80 2.31
CA ASP A 132 0.31 26.85 3.33
C ASP A 132 0.09 25.83 4.45
N GLU A 133 -1.16 25.58 4.85
CA GLU A 133 -1.50 24.54 5.82
C GLU A 133 -1.23 23.14 5.27
N LEU A 134 -1.47 22.92 3.97
CA LEU A 134 -1.11 21.66 3.32
C LEU A 134 0.41 21.46 3.28
N LYS A 135 1.17 22.51 2.96
CA LYS A 135 2.65 22.44 3.00
C LYS A 135 3.14 22.11 4.40
N GLU A 136 2.62 22.79 5.41
CA GLU A 136 2.97 22.51 6.81
C GLU A 136 2.63 21.07 7.21
N LEU A 137 1.46 20.56 6.81
CA LEU A 137 1.07 19.16 7.04
C LEU A 137 2.05 18.19 6.36
N MET A 138 2.46 18.46 5.13
CA MET A 138 3.42 17.65 4.38
C MET A 138 4.83 17.67 4.99
N GLU A 139 5.22 18.76 5.63
CA GLU A 139 6.54 18.90 6.27
C GLU A 139 6.57 18.26 7.67
N LYS A 140 5.49 18.44 8.43
CA LYS A 140 5.40 18.02 9.84
C LYS A 140 4.78 16.64 10.05
N GLY A 141 4.09 16.07 9.06
CA GLY A 141 3.47 14.74 9.20
C GLY A 141 2.56 14.67 10.43
N MET A 142 2.62 13.57 11.17
CA MET A 142 1.78 13.34 12.36
C MET A 142 1.93 14.40 13.47
N ASP A 143 3.05 15.12 13.54
CA ASP A 143 3.22 16.24 14.48
C ASP A 143 2.20 17.36 14.20
N TYR A 144 1.85 17.59 12.92
CA TYR A 144 0.78 18.53 12.55
C TYR A 144 -0.57 18.08 13.14
N MET A 145 -0.87 16.78 13.05
CA MET A 145 -2.13 16.22 13.53
C MET A 145 -2.24 16.31 15.05
N LEU A 146 -1.14 16.04 15.77
CA LEU A 146 -1.06 16.19 17.23
C LEU A 146 -1.32 17.64 17.65
N ASN A 147 -0.65 18.60 17.02
CA ASN A 147 -0.82 20.03 17.32
C ASN A 147 -2.23 20.56 17.02
N LYS A 148 -2.96 19.95 16.08
CA LYS A 148 -4.35 20.28 15.78
C LYS A 148 -5.37 19.56 16.66
N GLY A 149 -4.93 18.73 17.61
CA GLY A 149 -5.82 17.92 18.46
C GLY A 149 -6.54 16.79 17.70
N LEU A 150 -5.96 16.35 16.57
CA LEU A 150 -6.48 15.28 15.72
C LEU A 150 -5.75 13.94 15.93
N ALA A 151 -4.73 13.94 16.80
CA ALA A 151 -3.98 12.75 17.21
C ALA A 151 -3.61 12.86 18.69
N VAL A 152 -3.35 11.71 19.32
CA VAL A 152 -2.71 11.64 20.64
C VAL A 152 -1.27 11.19 20.50
N LYS A 153 -0.43 11.44 21.52
CA LYS A 153 1.00 11.08 21.49
C LYS A 153 1.24 9.60 21.16
N ASN A 154 0.38 8.71 21.67
CA ASN A 154 0.50 7.28 21.40
C ASN A 154 0.22 6.90 19.94
N ASP A 155 -0.53 7.73 19.18
CA ASP A 155 -0.72 7.52 17.75
C ASP A 155 0.57 7.75 16.96
N LEU A 156 1.46 8.62 17.45
CA LEU A 156 2.77 8.84 16.82
C LEU A 156 3.69 7.67 17.11
N LEU A 157 3.76 7.24 18.37
CA LEU A 157 4.66 6.16 18.79
C LEU A 157 4.35 4.80 18.14
N ASN A 158 3.09 4.57 17.76
CA ASN A 158 2.65 3.37 17.07
C ASN A 158 2.50 3.58 15.55
N CYS A 159 3.13 4.61 15.00
CA CYS A 159 3.17 4.87 13.58
C CYS A 159 4.60 4.70 13.11
N GLU A 160 4.79 3.98 12.00
CA GLU A 160 6.09 3.86 11.35
C GLU A 160 6.75 5.25 11.16
N ASP A 161 8.04 5.36 11.48
CA ASP A 161 8.81 6.63 11.53
C ASP A 161 8.18 7.73 12.39
N ASN A 162 7.37 7.37 13.37
CA ASN A 162 6.49 8.28 14.11
C ASN A 162 5.57 9.12 13.20
N GLY A 163 5.30 8.61 12.00
CA GLY A 163 4.48 9.24 10.96
C GLY A 163 5.08 10.51 10.36
N ARG A 164 6.43 10.59 10.29
CA ARG A 164 7.12 11.71 9.66
C ARG A 164 8.49 11.32 9.10
N LEU A 165 8.65 11.47 7.78
CA LEU A 165 9.96 11.58 7.13
C LEU A 165 10.45 13.03 7.17
N LYS A 166 11.67 13.23 7.66
CA LYS A 166 12.25 14.57 7.95
C LYS A 166 12.75 15.27 6.69
N GLU A 167 13.01 14.50 5.64
CA GLU A 167 13.51 14.93 4.35
C GLU A 167 12.40 15.54 3.49
N ALA A 168 11.14 15.46 3.95
CA ALA A 168 10.00 16.05 3.27
C ALA A 168 10.22 17.53 2.95
N SER A 169 10.12 17.87 1.65
CA SER A 169 10.14 19.26 1.19
C SER A 169 8.92 19.53 0.30
N PRO A 170 7.91 20.27 0.81
CA PRO A 170 6.76 20.67 0.02
C PRO A 170 7.11 21.57 -1.18
N ASP A 171 8.29 22.20 -1.19
CA ASP A 171 8.77 23.01 -2.32
C ASP A 171 9.23 22.17 -3.52
N LYS A 172 9.46 20.87 -3.31
CA LYS A 172 9.74 19.89 -4.37
C LYS A 172 8.47 19.27 -4.96
N VAL A 173 7.29 19.76 -4.53
CA VAL A 173 5.99 19.28 -4.98
C VAL A 173 5.32 20.31 -5.89
N SER A 174 4.85 19.88 -7.06
CA SER A 174 4.24 20.76 -8.05
C SER A 174 2.91 21.37 -7.60
N ASP A 175 2.59 22.55 -8.13
CA ASP A 175 1.28 23.21 -7.92
C ASP A 175 0.10 22.31 -8.26
N LYS A 176 0.27 21.47 -9.30
CA LYS A 176 -0.74 20.50 -9.70
C LYS A 176 -0.95 19.41 -8.66
N ALA A 177 0.13 18.90 -8.06
CA ALA A 177 0.04 17.91 -6.99
C ALA A 177 -0.58 18.51 -5.72
N LEU A 178 -0.18 19.72 -5.35
CA LEU A 178 -0.76 20.47 -4.22
C LEU A 178 -2.26 20.69 -4.42
N GLY A 179 -2.68 21.16 -5.60
CA GLY A 179 -4.10 21.38 -5.90
C GLY A 179 -4.93 20.10 -5.77
N ARG A 180 -4.39 18.95 -6.18
CA ARG A 180 -5.06 17.65 -5.98
C ARG A 180 -5.14 17.28 -4.49
N GLY A 181 -4.04 17.40 -3.75
CA GLY A 181 -3.97 17.10 -2.32
C GLY A 181 -4.91 17.93 -1.46
N MET A 182 -4.98 19.25 -1.69
CA MET A 182 -5.85 20.16 -0.93
C MET A 182 -7.31 19.70 -0.94
N SER A 183 -7.78 19.20 -2.09
CA SER A 183 -9.16 18.75 -2.24
C SER A 183 -9.45 17.37 -1.66
N GLN A 184 -8.44 16.59 -1.23
CA GLN A 184 -8.58 15.15 -0.96
C GLN A 184 -8.18 14.71 0.44
N VAL A 185 -7.63 15.59 1.27
CA VAL A 185 -7.13 15.24 2.61
C VAL A 185 -8.27 14.79 3.54
N GLY A 186 -8.12 13.64 4.17
CA GLY A 186 -9.16 12.97 4.96
C GLY A 186 -10.16 12.17 4.12
N SER A 187 -9.76 11.68 2.96
CA SER A 187 -10.59 10.79 2.13
C SER A 187 -9.93 9.42 1.95
N LEU A 188 -10.74 8.37 1.81
CA LEU A 188 -10.26 7.04 1.47
C LEU A 188 -9.78 6.98 0.03
N GLY A 189 -10.68 7.37 -0.87
CA GLY A 189 -10.50 7.19 -2.31
C GLY A 189 -11.18 6.00 -2.92
N SER A 190 -10.50 5.40 -3.89
CA SER A 190 -10.99 4.34 -4.76
C SER A 190 -9.92 3.27 -4.94
N GLY A 191 -10.25 2.20 -5.66
CA GLY A 191 -9.36 1.06 -5.84
C GLY A 191 -9.47 0.12 -4.64
N ASN A 192 -8.34 -0.39 -4.17
CA ASN A 192 -8.26 -1.29 -3.02
C ASN A 192 -8.27 -0.58 -1.65
N HIS A 193 -8.67 0.70 -1.59
CA HIS A 193 -8.75 1.47 -0.35
C HIS A 193 -10.08 1.25 0.38
N PHE A 194 -10.04 0.98 1.68
CA PHE A 194 -11.21 0.60 2.48
C PHE A 194 -11.08 0.99 3.96
N ILE A 195 -12.21 0.90 4.67
CA ILE A 195 -12.26 0.78 6.14
C ILE A 195 -13.03 -0.49 6.44
N ASP A 196 -12.38 -1.43 7.09
CA ASP A 196 -12.97 -2.71 7.46
C ASP A 196 -13.00 -2.85 8.99
N ILE A 197 -14.08 -3.44 9.48
CA ILE A 197 -14.25 -3.81 10.89
C ILE A 197 -14.02 -5.31 10.99
N HIS A 198 -12.97 -5.70 11.70
CA HIS A 198 -12.56 -7.09 11.84
C HIS A 198 -12.87 -7.61 13.25
N ARG A 199 -13.02 -8.93 13.34
CA ARG A 199 -13.01 -9.69 14.60
C ARG A 199 -11.72 -10.49 14.67
N VAL A 200 -11.03 -10.45 15.80
CA VAL A 200 -9.94 -11.38 16.09
C VAL A 200 -10.52 -12.77 16.30
N ASP A 201 -10.43 -13.61 15.28
CA ASP A 201 -10.98 -14.98 15.30
C ASP A 201 -10.07 -15.97 16.02
N LYS A 202 -8.76 -15.88 15.75
CA LYS A 202 -7.75 -16.80 16.30
C LYS A 202 -6.47 -16.07 16.66
N ILE A 203 -5.92 -16.40 17.82
CA ILE A 203 -4.60 -15.98 18.29
C ILE A 203 -3.64 -17.17 18.17
N PHE A 204 -2.55 -16.96 17.45
CA PHE A 204 -1.49 -17.95 17.24
C PHE A 204 -0.43 -17.88 18.35
N ASP A 205 0.11 -16.68 18.60
CA ASP A 205 1.01 -16.42 19.72
C ASP A 205 0.27 -15.67 20.83
N LYS A 206 -0.03 -16.38 21.92
CA LYS A 206 -0.73 -15.82 23.09
C LYS A 206 0.13 -14.83 23.86
N GLY A 207 1.45 -15.02 23.88
CA GLY A 207 2.39 -14.16 24.59
C GLY A 207 2.47 -12.79 23.94
N GLU A 208 2.70 -12.76 22.62
CA GLU A 208 2.74 -11.53 21.84
C GLU A 208 1.37 -10.85 21.80
N ALA A 209 0.28 -11.60 21.59
CA ALA A 209 -1.06 -11.03 21.63
C ALA A 209 -1.34 -10.31 22.96
N ARG A 210 -0.98 -10.91 24.10
CA ARG A 210 -1.16 -10.29 25.41
C ARG A 210 -0.32 -9.01 25.57
N LYS A 211 0.94 -9.01 25.14
CA LYS A 211 1.81 -7.81 25.16
C LYS A 211 1.22 -6.69 24.32
N HIS A 212 0.59 -7.04 23.20
CA HIS A 212 -0.05 -6.12 22.29
C HIS A 212 -1.52 -5.81 22.61
N GLY A 213 -2.08 -6.32 23.71
CA GLY A 213 -3.48 -6.08 24.10
C GLY A 213 -4.49 -6.62 23.09
N LEU A 214 -4.17 -7.74 22.44
CA LEU A 214 -5.02 -8.48 21.53
C LEU A 214 -5.69 -9.66 22.24
N PHE A 215 -6.98 -9.87 21.99
CA PHE A 215 -7.75 -10.99 22.54
C PHE A 215 -8.76 -11.53 21.52
N ASN A 216 -9.16 -12.80 21.63
CA ASN A 216 -10.18 -13.39 20.75
C ASN A 216 -11.50 -12.63 20.90
N ASN A 217 -12.30 -12.59 19.84
CA ASN A 217 -13.55 -11.83 19.72
C ASN A 217 -13.38 -10.30 19.73
N GLN A 218 -12.17 -9.76 19.92
CA GLN A 218 -11.92 -8.33 19.89
C GLN A 218 -12.22 -7.72 18.52
N VAL A 219 -12.80 -6.52 18.54
CA VAL A 219 -13.04 -5.71 17.34
C VAL A 219 -11.83 -4.84 17.02
N LEU A 220 -11.37 -4.93 15.78
CA LEU A 220 -10.33 -4.10 15.19
C LEU A 220 -10.92 -3.29 14.03
N VAL A 221 -10.35 -2.13 13.74
CA VAL A 221 -10.67 -1.35 12.54
C VAL A 221 -9.43 -1.20 11.69
N MET A 222 -9.46 -1.70 10.46
CA MET A 222 -8.38 -1.57 9.49
C MET A 222 -8.71 -0.45 8.51
N ILE A 223 -7.77 0.47 8.31
CA ILE A 223 -7.89 1.60 7.40
C ILE A 223 -6.79 1.44 6.35
N HIS A 224 -7.20 1.26 5.10
CA HIS A 224 -6.30 1.15 3.96
C HIS A 224 -6.47 2.36 3.04
N CYS A 225 -5.46 3.23 3.02
CA CYS A 225 -5.37 4.31 2.04
C CYS A 225 -3.94 4.87 1.97
N GLY A 226 -3.74 5.86 1.10
CA GLY A 226 -2.44 6.51 0.93
C GLY A 226 -2.51 7.98 0.58
N SER A 227 -1.50 8.46 -0.13
CA SER A 227 -1.30 9.88 -0.48
C SER A 227 -2.27 10.46 -1.52
N ARG A 228 -3.31 9.70 -1.89
CA ARG A 228 -4.37 10.12 -2.81
C ARG A 228 -3.80 10.60 -4.15
N GLY A 229 -4.45 11.57 -4.78
CA GLY A 229 -4.00 12.17 -6.03
C GLY A 229 -2.70 12.96 -5.92
N LEU A 230 -2.28 13.34 -4.71
CA LEU A 230 -1.05 14.09 -4.48
C LEU A 230 0.18 13.24 -4.81
N GLY A 231 0.34 12.07 -4.18
CA GLY A 231 1.50 11.22 -4.45
C GLY A 231 1.48 10.63 -5.86
N HIS A 232 0.30 10.31 -6.40
CA HIS A 232 0.19 9.93 -7.82
C HIS A 232 0.70 11.04 -8.74
N GLN A 233 0.36 12.30 -8.46
CA GLN A 233 0.80 13.42 -9.30
C GLN A 233 2.31 13.65 -9.18
N ILE A 234 2.87 13.58 -7.98
CA ILE A 234 4.32 13.65 -7.75
C ILE A 234 5.02 12.55 -8.55
N ALA A 235 4.54 11.31 -8.46
CA ALA A 235 5.10 10.20 -9.21
C ALA A 235 5.11 10.48 -10.73
N SER A 236 3.97 10.96 -11.25
CA SER A 236 3.84 11.30 -12.68
C SER A 236 4.75 12.45 -13.12
N ASP A 237 4.94 13.46 -12.26
CA ASP A 237 5.72 14.67 -12.59
C ASP A 237 7.21 14.35 -12.69
N TYR A 238 7.75 13.57 -11.74
CA TYR A 238 9.15 13.19 -11.75
C TYR A 238 9.48 12.13 -12.79
N LEU A 239 8.60 11.17 -13.06
CA LEU A 239 8.74 10.25 -14.20
C LEU A 239 8.96 11.00 -15.52
N ARG A 240 8.10 11.99 -15.80
CA ARG A 240 8.24 12.84 -17.02
C ARG A 240 9.54 13.63 -17.04
N THR A 241 10.06 14.02 -15.87
CA THR A 241 11.30 14.78 -15.76
C THR A 241 12.51 13.88 -16.00
N ILE A 242 12.47 12.64 -15.48
CA ILE A 242 13.47 11.60 -15.72
C ILE A 242 13.54 11.26 -17.20
N GLU A 243 12.40 11.01 -17.86
CA GLU A 243 12.35 10.67 -19.28
C GLU A 243 13.01 11.73 -20.16
N LYS A 244 12.85 13.00 -19.81
CA LYS A 244 13.45 14.14 -20.52
C LYS A 244 14.93 14.32 -20.20
N LYS A 245 15.31 14.17 -18.93
CA LYS A 245 16.67 14.46 -18.45
C LYS A 245 17.65 13.34 -18.77
N TYR A 246 17.19 12.09 -18.80
CA TYR A 246 18.05 10.91 -18.98
C TYR A 246 17.64 10.04 -20.19
N PRO A 247 17.64 10.59 -21.42
CA PRO A 247 17.22 9.84 -22.62
C PRO A 247 18.13 8.64 -22.92
N ALA A 248 19.39 8.67 -22.49
CA ALA A 248 20.30 7.53 -22.62
C ALA A 248 19.91 6.37 -21.69
N ILE A 249 19.58 6.67 -20.43
CA ILE A 249 19.06 5.68 -19.47
C ILE A 249 17.77 5.07 -20.04
N MET A 250 16.83 5.90 -20.48
CA MET A 250 15.57 5.43 -21.05
C MET A 250 15.73 4.48 -22.24
N LYS A 251 16.75 4.67 -23.07
CA LYS A 251 17.05 3.79 -24.21
C LYS A 251 17.71 2.47 -23.80
N SER A 252 18.39 2.44 -22.66
CA SER A 252 19.08 1.26 -22.13
C SER A 252 18.16 0.32 -21.34
N LEU A 253 17.02 0.82 -20.88
CA LEU A 253 16.10 0.05 -20.06
C LEU A 253 15.36 -1.01 -20.89
N PRO A 254 15.12 -2.21 -20.32
CA PRO A 254 14.31 -3.24 -20.97
C PRO A 254 12.82 -2.84 -21.04
N ASP A 255 12.38 -1.97 -20.13
CA ASP A 255 11.05 -1.38 -20.10
C ASP A 255 11.11 0.11 -19.71
N ARG A 256 10.27 0.94 -20.33
CA ARG A 256 10.19 2.38 -20.02
C ARG A 256 9.62 2.65 -18.63
N ASP A 257 8.81 1.74 -18.09
CA ASP A 257 8.25 1.85 -16.74
C ASP A 257 9.32 1.62 -15.65
N LEU A 258 10.55 1.29 -16.05
CA LEU A 258 11.71 1.16 -15.17
C LEU A 258 12.54 2.46 -15.06
N ALA A 259 11.93 3.61 -15.39
CA ALA A 259 12.60 4.90 -15.39
C ALA A 259 13.09 5.28 -13.98
N TYR A 260 14.38 5.59 -13.87
CA TYR A 260 15.02 6.01 -12.62
C TYR A 260 15.89 7.25 -12.79
N ALA A 261 16.10 7.97 -11.69
CA ALA A 261 17.15 8.98 -11.56
C ALA A 261 18.33 8.36 -10.81
N PRO A 262 19.59 8.52 -11.26
CA PRO A 262 20.75 8.02 -10.53
C PRO A 262 20.80 8.56 -9.10
N ALA A 263 21.10 7.69 -8.13
CA ALA A 263 21.33 8.09 -6.75
C ALA A 263 22.42 9.17 -6.66
N GLY A 264 22.25 10.13 -5.76
CA GLY A 264 23.13 11.29 -5.62
C GLY A 264 22.94 12.38 -6.69
N SER A 265 22.08 12.19 -7.70
CA SER A 265 21.69 13.28 -8.61
C SER A 265 20.68 14.22 -7.96
N ASP A 266 20.72 15.51 -8.33
CA ASP A 266 19.73 16.51 -7.85
C ASP A 266 18.28 16.06 -8.08
N LEU A 267 18.02 15.32 -9.17
CA LEU A 267 16.67 14.86 -9.49
C LEU A 267 16.21 13.71 -8.58
N ALA A 268 17.14 12.84 -8.16
CA ALA A 268 16.85 11.78 -7.20
C ALA A 268 16.59 12.37 -5.80
N ASP A 269 17.41 13.33 -5.37
CA ASP A 269 17.23 14.06 -4.11
C ASP A 269 15.89 14.84 -4.09
N ASP A 270 15.60 15.60 -5.15
CA ASP A 270 14.34 16.32 -5.28
C ASP A 270 13.13 15.38 -5.24
N TYR A 271 13.21 14.24 -5.93
CA TYR A 271 12.15 13.23 -5.86
C TYR A 271 12.01 12.66 -4.46
N PHE A 272 13.10 12.29 -3.80
CA PHE A 272 13.07 11.71 -2.47
C PHE A 272 12.41 12.66 -1.46
N LYS A 273 12.73 13.96 -1.53
CA LYS A 273 12.11 15.02 -0.72
C LYS A 273 10.61 15.18 -1.03
N ALA A 274 10.22 15.12 -2.30
CA ALA A 274 8.82 15.20 -2.72
C ALA A 274 8.01 13.96 -2.30
N MET A 275 8.58 12.77 -2.45
CA MET A 275 8.03 11.47 -2.05
C MET A 275 7.84 11.44 -0.53
N SER A 276 8.83 11.92 0.23
CA SER A 276 8.76 12.05 1.69
C SER A 276 7.62 12.99 2.13
N ALA A 277 7.42 14.10 1.43
CA ALA A 277 6.31 15.00 1.66
C ALA A 277 4.94 14.35 1.39
N ALA A 278 4.86 13.49 0.37
CA ALA A 278 3.67 12.70 0.09
C ALA A 278 3.44 11.57 1.11
N ALA A 279 4.51 11.00 1.66
CA ALA A 279 4.43 10.03 2.75
C ALA A 279 3.84 10.65 4.02
N ASN A 280 4.33 11.84 4.40
CA ASN A 280 3.78 12.63 5.50
C ASN A 280 2.30 12.95 5.30
N TYR A 281 1.92 13.35 4.08
CA TYR A 281 0.51 13.55 3.73
C TYR A 281 -0.33 12.29 3.92
N ALA A 282 0.17 11.12 3.54
CA ALA A 282 -0.58 9.86 3.66
C ALA A 282 -0.80 9.44 5.12
N TRP A 283 0.21 9.57 5.99
CA TRP A 283 0.04 9.32 7.43
C TRP A 283 -1.01 10.27 8.04
N CYS A 284 -0.95 11.56 7.72
CA CYS A 284 -1.97 12.52 8.13
C CYS A 284 -3.36 12.16 7.61
N ASN A 285 -3.46 11.67 6.37
CA ASN A 285 -4.72 11.21 5.79
C ASN A 285 -5.31 10.03 6.58
N ARG A 286 -4.49 9.00 6.87
CA ARG A 286 -4.90 7.84 7.70
C ARG A 286 -5.30 8.26 9.12
N GLN A 287 -4.56 9.18 9.72
CA GLN A 287 -4.89 9.73 11.05
C GLN A 287 -6.21 10.46 11.08
N LEU A 288 -6.49 11.31 10.08
CA LEU A 288 -7.74 12.05 10.00
C LEU A 288 -8.93 11.09 9.85
N ILE A 289 -8.77 10.04 9.04
CA ILE A 289 -9.77 8.99 8.89
C ILE A 289 -9.98 8.27 10.23
N MET A 290 -8.90 7.84 10.90
CA MET A 290 -8.99 7.19 12.21
C MET A 290 -9.66 8.08 13.26
N HIS A 291 -9.38 9.40 13.25
CA HIS A 291 -10.06 10.35 14.12
C HIS A 291 -11.57 10.41 13.89
N ASN A 292 -12.00 10.34 12.63
CA ASN A 292 -13.44 10.27 12.31
C ASN A 292 -14.04 8.91 12.71
N VAL A 293 -13.30 7.82 12.53
CA VAL A 293 -13.70 6.48 13.03
C VAL A 293 -13.90 6.53 14.54
N ARG A 294 -12.97 7.14 15.30
CA ARG A 294 -13.10 7.30 16.76
C ARG A 294 -14.41 7.97 17.15
N LYS A 295 -14.69 9.13 16.54
CA LYS A 295 -15.94 9.88 16.79
C LYS A 295 -17.20 9.06 16.52
N VAL A 296 -17.17 8.23 15.48
CA VAL A 296 -18.29 7.35 15.15
C VAL A 296 -18.45 6.25 16.19
N PHE A 297 -17.36 5.59 16.60
CA PHE A 297 -17.41 4.58 17.64
C PHE A 297 -17.86 5.15 18.99
N GLU A 298 -17.35 6.32 19.38
CA GLU A 298 -17.79 7.06 20.58
C GLU A 298 -19.30 7.31 20.52
N LYS A 299 -19.81 7.92 19.44
CA LYS A 299 -21.26 8.16 19.27
C LYS A 299 -22.12 6.90 19.50
N PHE A 300 -21.62 5.73 19.13
CA PHE A 300 -22.37 4.47 19.21
C PHE A 300 -22.21 3.73 20.53
N PHE A 301 -21.04 3.83 21.18
CA PHE A 301 -20.66 2.93 22.26
C PHE A 301 -20.16 3.64 23.53
N ASP A 302 -20.11 4.98 23.58
CA ASP A 302 -19.60 5.72 24.77
C ASP A 302 -20.42 5.44 26.05
N ASN A 303 -21.72 5.14 25.90
CA ASN A 303 -22.60 4.76 27.01
C ASN A 303 -22.47 3.28 27.44
N SER A 304 -21.48 2.54 26.94
CA SER A 304 -21.28 1.13 27.28
C SER A 304 -20.78 0.90 28.72
N GLY A 305 -20.40 1.95 29.45
CA GLY A 305 -19.91 1.85 30.82
C GLY A 305 -18.47 1.34 30.93
N LYS A 306 -17.76 1.18 29.81
CA LYS A 306 -16.35 0.80 29.73
C LYS A 306 -15.57 1.72 28.79
N SER A 307 -14.25 1.82 29.01
CA SER A 307 -13.37 2.50 28.07
C SER A 307 -13.35 1.76 26.74
N LEU A 308 -13.61 2.48 25.63
CA LEU A 308 -13.64 1.91 24.28
C LEU A 308 -12.26 1.49 23.76
N GLY A 309 -11.16 1.98 24.36
CA GLY A 309 -9.80 1.57 24.00
C GLY A 309 -9.44 1.82 22.53
N LEU A 310 -9.92 2.94 21.95
CA LEU A 310 -9.79 3.28 20.52
C LEU A 310 -8.35 3.72 20.16
N GLU A 311 -7.41 2.81 20.31
CA GLU A 311 -5.96 3.06 20.22
C GLU A 311 -5.40 2.58 18.88
N LEU A 312 -4.43 3.34 18.34
CA LEU A 312 -3.64 2.85 17.22
C LEU A 312 -2.82 1.64 17.66
N PHE A 313 -3.01 0.49 16.99
CA PHE A 313 -2.16 -0.68 17.16
C PHE A 313 -0.85 -0.49 16.40
N TYR A 314 -0.95 -0.30 15.10
CA TYR A 314 0.19 0.08 14.27
C TYR A 314 -0.26 0.70 12.95
N ASP A 315 0.58 1.57 12.36
CA ASP A 315 0.44 2.11 11.02
C ASP A 315 1.73 1.85 10.23
N VAL A 316 1.60 1.21 9.07
CA VAL A 316 2.74 0.83 8.23
C VAL A 316 2.48 1.06 6.75
N CYS A 317 3.51 1.51 6.05
CA CYS A 317 3.52 1.77 4.61
C CYS A 317 3.86 0.48 3.85
N HIS A 318 3.27 0.28 2.68
CA HIS A 318 3.68 -0.78 1.76
C HIS A 318 4.18 -0.27 0.40
N ASN A 319 4.13 1.04 0.15
CA ASN A 319 4.71 1.68 -1.03
C ASN A 319 5.56 2.88 -0.58
N ILE A 320 6.86 2.69 -0.37
CA ILE A 320 7.74 3.74 0.16
C ILE A 320 9.19 3.49 -0.24
N ALA A 321 10.00 4.54 -0.35
CA ALA A 321 11.45 4.42 -0.35
C ALA A 321 11.99 5.05 0.92
N LYS A 322 12.98 4.42 1.54
CA LYS A 322 13.65 4.95 2.73
C LYS A 322 15.16 4.83 2.60
N ILE A 323 15.87 5.72 3.28
CA ILE A 323 17.30 5.56 3.48
C ILE A 323 17.47 4.69 4.73
N GLU A 324 18.05 3.51 4.56
CA GLU A 324 18.28 2.55 5.63
C GLU A 324 19.73 2.09 5.62
N LYS A 325 20.19 1.58 6.76
CA LYS A 325 21.55 1.04 6.90
C LYS A 325 21.49 -0.47 7.06
N HIS A 326 21.97 -1.18 6.05
CA HIS A 326 22.07 -2.64 6.00
C HIS A 326 23.53 -3.04 5.81
N ASP A 327 24.05 -3.93 6.66
CA ASP A 327 25.45 -4.38 6.63
C ASP A 327 26.51 -3.27 6.55
N GLY A 328 26.21 -2.15 7.21
CA GLY A 328 27.11 -0.99 7.21
C GLY A 328 26.96 -0.05 6.02
N VAL A 329 26.18 -0.42 5.01
CA VAL A 329 25.93 0.35 3.79
C VAL A 329 24.62 1.12 3.92
N GLU A 330 24.67 2.41 3.56
CA GLU A 330 23.47 3.23 3.44
C GLU A 330 22.87 3.05 2.04
N CYS A 331 21.59 2.67 1.98
CA CYS A 331 20.91 2.39 0.72
C CYS A 331 19.50 2.98 0.68
N TYR A 332 19.04 3.30 -0.53
CA TYR A 332 17.62 3.54 -0.78
C TYR A 332 16.91 2.20 -0.88
N VAL A 333 16.17 1.83 0.17
CA VAL A 333 15.35 0.62 0.18
C VAL A 333 13.99 0.98 -0.40
N HIS A 334 13.69 0.44 -1.59
CA HIS A 334 12.42 0.60 -2.27
C HIS A 334 11.48 -0.52 -1.84
N ARG A 335 10.28 -0.18 -1.38
CA ARG A 335 9.22 -1.16 -1.09
C ARG A 335 7.99 -0.80 -1.92
N LYS A 336 7.45 -1.78 -2.64
CA LYS A 336 6.21 -1.66 -3.43
C LYS A 336 5.38 -2.93 -3.27
N GLY A 337 4.32 -2.84 -2.49
CA GLY A 337 3.56 -4.00 -2.02
C GLY A 337 4.29 -4.83 -0.95
N ALA A 338 5.25 -4.24 -0.24
CA ALA A 338 6.07 -4.91 0.78
C ALA A 338 6.19 -4.04 2.03
N THR A 339 6.27 -4.67 3.21
CA THR A 339 6.42 -4.02 4.52
C THR A 339 7.71 -4.45 5.17
#